data_AF-A0A2J9EA67-F1
#
_entry.id   AF-A0A2J9EA67-F1
#
_cell.length_a   1.000
_cell.length_b   1.000
_cell.length_c   1.000
_cell.angle_alpha   90.00
_cell.angle_beta   90.00
_cell.angle_gamma   90.00
#
_symmetry.space_group_name_H-M   'P 1'
#
loop_
_entity.id
_entity.type
_entity.pdbx_description
1 polymer ?
#
loop_
_entity_poly.entity_id
_entity_poly.type
_entity_poly.pdbx_seq_one_letter_code
_entity_poly.pdbx_strand_id
1 'polypeptide(L)' 'MFKTFLSLIFNEGLILVSLIGFGLFYLKFFPTYWLLLTIISVIVLIILLPKFTARFDKYDK' A
#
# COMPACT_ATOMS: atom_id res chain seq x y z
N MET A 1 -3.95 -0.88 22.38
CA MET A 1 -2.64 -0.35 21.92
C MET A 1 -2.10 -1.06 20.68
N PHE A 2 -2.23 -2.39 20.56
CA PHE A 2 -1.78 -3.14 19.38
C PHE A 2 -2.49 -2.72 18.08
N LYS A 3 -3.80 -2.41 18.15
CA LYS A 3 -4.58 -1.84 17.02
C LYS A 3 -4.00 -0.52 16.50
N THR A 4 -3.53 0.37 17.37
CA THR A 4 -2.95 1.67 16.97
C THR A 4 -1.60 1.48 16.29
N PHE A 5 -0.77 0.56 16.78
CA PHE A 5 0.53 0.23 16.18
C PHE A 5 0.39 -0.45 14.82
N LEU A 6 -0.49 -1.46 14.72
CA LEU A 6 -0.80 -2.12 13.44
C LEU A 6 -1.42 -1.13 12.46
N SER A 7 -2.36 -0.29 12.89
CA SER A 7 -2.95 0.72 12.03
C SER A 7 -1.90 1.73 11.56
N LEU A 8 -0.96 2.13 12.41
CA LEU A 8 0.11 3.08 12.04
C LEU A 8 1.13 2.44 11.08
N ILE A 9 1.52 1.18 11.31
CA ILE A 9 2.39 0.42 10.40
C ILE A 9 1.70 0.18 9.05
N PHE A 10 0.42 -0.20 9.05
CA PHE A 10 -0.34 -0.43 7.81
C PHE A 10 -0.62 0.87 7.05
N ASN A 11 -0.85 1.97 7.75
CA ASN A 11 -1.27 3.21 7.11
C ASN A 11 -0.08 4.08 6.69
N GLU A 12 1.01 4.11 7.46
CA GLU A 12 2.18 4.93 7.13
C GLU A 12 3.34 4.08 6.59
N GLY A 13 3.72 3.04 7.31
CA GLY A 13 4.87 2.20 6.93
C GLY A 13 4.64 1.43 5.64
N LEU A 14 3.47 0.80 5.48
CA LEU A 14 3.15 -0.06 4.35
C LEU A 14 2.94 0.75 3.07
N ILE A 15 2.41 1.97 3.17
CA ILE A 15 2.33 2.89 2.03
C ILE A 15 3.74 3.28 1.57
N LEU A 16 4.62 3.66 2.50
CA LEU A 16 5.97 4.12 2.17
C LEU A 16 6.83 3.01 1.57
N VAL A 17 6.79 1.82 2.17
CA VAL A 17 7.48 0.62 1.65
C VAL A 17 6.90 0.20 0.30
N SER A 18 5.58 0.24 0.13
CA SER A 18 4.98 -0.12 -1.16
C SER A 18 5.32 0.90 -2.24
N LEU A 19 5.40 2.19 -1.93
CA LEU A 19 5.73 3.23 -2.90
C LEU A 19 7.17 3.09 -3.40
N ILE A 20 8.11 2.82 -2.49
CA ILE A 20 9.50 2.52 -2.83
C ILE A 20 9.60 1.18 -3.59
N GLY A 21 8.89 0.15 -3.13
CA GLY A 21 8.87 -1.17 -3.74
C GLY A 21 8.33 -1.16 -5.16
N PHE A 22 7.19 -0.51 -5.39
CA PHE A 22 6.61 -0.33 -6.73
C PHE A 22 7.51 0.52 -7.62
N GLY A 23 8.07 1.61 -7.11
CA GLY A 23 9.02 2.43 -7.85
C GLY A 23 10.22 1.63 -8.36
N LEU A 24 10.89 0.88 -7.48
CA LEU A 24 12.04 0.04 -7.84
C LEU A 24 11.65 -1.14 -8.75
N PHE A 25 10.49 -1.76 -8.51
CA PHE A 25 9.98 -2.85 -9.33
C PHE A 25 9.71 -2.38 -10.76
N TYR A 26 8.93 -1.30 -10.92
CA TYR A 26 8.62 -0.79 -12.26
C TYR A 26 9.83 -0.17 -12.95
N LEU A 27 10.75 0.44 -12.21
CA LEU A 27 12.00 0.95 -12.79
C LEU A 27 12.86 -0.19 -13.35
N LYS A 28 12.83 -1.39 -12.74
CA LYS A 28 13.58 -2.56 -13.23
C LYS A 28 12.90 -3.32 -14.37
N PHE A 29 11.57 -3.46 -14.34
CA PHE A 29 10.84 -4.26 -15.33
C PHE A 29 10.26 -3.43 -16.49
N PHE A 30 9.85 -2.19 -16.22
CA PHE A 30 9.15 -1.31 -17.18
C PHE A 30 9.68 0.14 -17.12
N PRO A 31 10.97 0.37 -17.42
CA PRO A 31 11.64 1.67 -17.22
C PRO A 31 11.05 2.82 -18.03
N THR A 32 10.32 2.55 -19.11
CA THR A 32 9.67 3.59 -19.92
C THR A 32 8.39 4.12 -19.28
N TYR A 33 7.61 3.27 -18.62
CA TYR A 33 6.28 3.60 -18.06
C TYR A 33 6.24 3.55 -16.54
N TRP A 34 7.42 3.47 -15.91
CA TRP A 34 7.55 3.23 -14.47
C TRP A 34 6.77 4.24 -13.64
N LEU A 35 6.87 5.54 -13.96
CA LEU A 35 6.15 6.62 -13.26
C LEU A 35 4.63 6.44 -13.33
N LEU A 36 4.09 6.18 -14.53
CA LEU A 36 2.66 5.96 -14.74
C LEU A 36 2.16 4.73 -13.98
N LEU A 37 2.89 3.62 -14.05
CA LEU A 37 2.55 2.38 -13.34
C LEU A 37 2.62 2.54 -11.82
N THR A 38 3.57 3.32 -11.31
CA THR A 38 3.68 3.62 -9.88
C THR A 38 2.48 4.44 -9.41
N ILE A 39 2.07 5.47 -10.17
CA ILE A 39 0.89 6.30 -9.84
C ILE A 39 -0.39 5.47 -9.82
N ILE A 40 -0.61 4.65 -10.85
CA ILE A 40 -1.78 3.75 -10.92
C ILE A 40 -1.79 2.79 -9.72
N SER A 41 -0.63 2.22 -9.37
CA SER A 41 -0.52 1.30 -8.24
C SER A 41 -0.78 1.96 -6.90
N VAL A 42 -0.37 3.23 -6.71
CA VAL A 42 -0.68 4.01 -5.51
C VAL A 42 -2.19 4.26 -5.39
N ILE A 43 -2.87 4.61 -6.49
CA ILE A 43 -4.34 4.79 -6.49
C ILE A 43 -5.04 3.47 -6.12
N VAL A 44 -4.60 2.36 -6.71
CA VAL A 44 -5.11 1.01 -6.43
C VAL A 44 -4.90 0.64 -4.96
N LEU A 45 -3.72 0.94 -4.40
CA LEU A 45 -3.41 0.77 -2.98
C LEU A 45 -4.35 1.56 -2.08
N ILE A 46 -4.60 2.84 -2.37
CA ILE A 46 -5.48 3.70 -1.56
C ILE A 46 -6.91 3.13 -1.52
N ILE A 47 -7.36 2.47 -2.58
CA ILE A 47 -8.68 1.82 -2.63
C ILE A 47 -8.67 0.45 -1.92
N LEU A 48 -7.59 -0.31 -2.05
CA LEU A 48 -7.48 -1.66 -1.47
C LEU A 48 -7.16 -1.65 0.02
N LEU A 49 -6.30 -0.74 0.49
CA LEU A 49 -5.93 -0.61 1.90
C LEU A 49 -7.16 -0.58 2.81
N PRO A 50 -8.12 0.37 2.66
CA PRO A 50 -9.28 0.45 3.53
C PRO A 50 -10.18 -0.78 3.43
N LYS A 51 -10.24 -1.45 2.27
CA LYS A 51 -10.97 -2.73 2.14
C LYS A 51 -10.30 -3.87 2.92
N PHE A 52 -8.98 -3.94 2.92
CA PHE A 52 -8.23 -4.92 3.69
C PHE A 52 -8.31 -4.64 5.19
N THR A 53 -8.09 -3.39 5.62
CA THR A 53 -8.19 -3.00 7.03
C THR A 53 -9.63 -3.09 7.56
N ALA A 54 -10.65 -2.77 6.77
CA ALA A 54 -12.05 -3.00 7.16
C ALA A 54 -12.38 -4.49 7.35
N ARG A 55 -11.67 -5.40 6.66
CA ARG A 55 -11.82 -6.85 6.90
C ARG A 55 -11.18 -7.27 8.23
N PHE A 56 -10.07 -6.66 8.65
CA PHE A 56 -9.50 -6.88 9.98
C PHE A 56 -10.42 -6.38 11.11
N ASP A 57 -11.18 -5.31 10.87
CA ASP A 57 -12.18 -4.80 11.82
C ASP A 57 -13.36 -5.79 12.03
N LYS A 58 -13.66 -6.63 11.04
CA LYS A 58 -14.72 -7.66 11.11
C LYS A 58 -14.38 -8.90 11.96
N TYR A 59 -13.11 -9.13 12.29
CA TYR A 59 -12.69 -10.22 13.17
C TYR A 59 -12.82 -9.87 14.67
N ASP A 60 -13.37 -8.70 14.99
CA ASP A 60 -13.62 -8.18 16.35
C ASP A 60 -15.05 -8.50 16.84
N LYS A 61 -15.72 -9.53 16.30
CA LYS A 61 -17.03 -10.01 16.78
C LYS A 61 -16.91 -11.34 17.50
#